data_AF-A0A2S6CGS3-F1
#
_entry.id   AF-A0A2S6CGS3-F1
#
_cell.length_a   1.000
_cell.length_b   1.000
_cell.length_c   1.000
_cell.angle_alpha   90.00
_cell.angle_beta   90.00
_cell.angle_gamma   90.00
#
_symmetry.space_group_name_H-M   'P 1'
#
loop_
_entity.id
_entity.type
_entity.pdbx_description
1 polymer ?
#
loop_
_entity_poly.entity_id
_entity_poly.type
_entity_poly.pdbx_seq_one_letter_code
_entity_poly.pdbx_strand_id
1 'polypeptide(L)'
;MTRIRDELFYNNPSVYLAEELHHQLEQWRSSLPRSIRDDFDSDSSSHEHPSQTVAVAMLQTRYWVSVYHIGRPFLYKAITNTAELTFGDLDICKRSMTAAVAWFAAYRRSIRMRSYMHLIFFVCSQLLGQLLITHHLRSATDDRVRSIVPDGVDDWLHAAFDFMKTTALCNPTVARDVRMLSKLFGSASL
;
A
#
# COMPACT_ATOMS: atom_id res chain seq x y z
N MET A 1 -22.05 -13.85 3.16
CA MET A 1 -21.21 -12.68 2.86
C MET A 1 -21.30 -11.56 3.92
N THR A 2 -22.06 -11.72 5.01
CA THR A 2 -22.20 -10.73 6.10
C THR A 2 -21.08 -10.84 7.15
N ARG A 3 -20.72 -12.05 7.56
CA ARG A 3 -19.68 -12.30 8.59
C ARG A 3 -18.31 -11.67 8.28
N ILE A 4 -17.83 -11.78 7.04
CA ILE A 4 -16.54 -11.21 6.61
C ILE A 4 -16.56 -9.68 6.69
N ARG A 5 -17.66 -9.04 6.28
CA ARG A 5 -17.83 -7.59 6.38
C ARG A 5 -17.88 -7.16 7.85
N ASP A 6 -18.61 -7.90 8.68
CA ASP A 6 -18.80 -7.53 10.07
C ASP A 6 -17.50 -7.71 10.90
N GLU A 7 -16.69 -8.74 10.61
CA GLU A 7 -15.36 -8.93 11.20
C GLU A 7 -14.29 -7.94 10.68
N LEU A 8 -14.31 -7.54 9.40
CA LEU A 8 -13.33 -6.60 8.86
C LEU A 8 -13.56 -5.14 9.27
N PHE A 9 -14.83 -4.73 9.43
CA PHE A 9 -15.18 -3.32 9.60
C PHE A 9 -15.63 -2.95 11.02
N TYR A 10 -16.11 -3.90 11.83
CA TYR A 10 -16.71 -3.59 13.14
C TYR A 10 -16.03 -4.28 14.34
N ASN A 11 -15.45 -5.47 14.15
CA ASN A 11 -14.80 -6.24 15.22
C ASN A 11 -13.36 -6.56 14.85
N ASN A 12 -12.44 -5.61 15.08
CA ASN A 12 -10.98 -5.74 15.00
C ASN A 12 -10.52 -7.10 14.43
N PRO A 13 -10.24 -7.21 13.12
CA PRO A 13 -10.22 -8.50 12.43
C PRO A 13 -9.25 -9.47 13.08
N SER A 14 -9.65 -10.74 13.17
CA SER A 14 -8.77 -11.77 13.71
C SER A 14 -7.59 -12.02 12.76
N VAL A 15 -6.43 -12.33 13.33
CA VAL A 15 -5.25 -12.79 12.58
C VAL A 15 -5.60 -13.98 11.69
N TYR A 16 -6.43 -14.91 12.19
CA TYR A 16 -6.90 -16.06 11.42
C TYR A 16 -7.63 -15.67 10.13
N LEU A 17 -8.58 -14.71 10.21
CA LEU A 17 -9.30 -14.25 9.03
C LEU A 17 -8.34 -13.57 8.04
N ALA A 18 -7.41 -12.75 8.53
CA ALA A 18 -6.43 -12.10 7.68
C ALA A 18 -5.53 -13.11 6.95
N GLU A 19 -5.06 -14.15 7.64
CA GLU A 19 -4.28 -15.23 7.02
C GLU A 19 -5.08 -16.01 5.98
N GLU A 20 -6.36 -16.30 6.24
CA GLU A 20 -7.23 -16.94 5.26
C GLU A 20 -7.41 -16.07 4.01
N LEU A 21 -7.60 -14.75 4.18
CA LEU A 21 -7.71 -13.82 3.04
C LEU A 21 -6.38 -13.71 2.28
N HIS A 22 -5.25 -13.72 2.97
CA HIS A 22 -3.94 -13.78 2.32
C HIS A 22 -3.75 -15.09 1.55
N HIS A 23 -4.17 -16.22 2.13
CA HIS A 23 -4.12 -17.52 1.47
C HIS A 23 -4.95 -17.53 0.18
N GLN A 24 -6.18 -17.02 0.22
CA GLN A 24 -7.04 -16.91 -0.96
C GLN A 24 -6.44 -15.99 -2.03
N LEU A 25 -5.79 -14.90 -1.61
CA LEU A 25 -5.13 -13.99 -2.54
C LEU A 25 -3.92 -14.64 -3.21
N GLU A 26 -3.17 -15.46 -2.48
CA GLU A 26 -2.06 -16.24 -3.03
C GLU A 26 -2.55 -17.34 -3.96
N GLN A 27 -3.64 -18.03 -3.62
CA GLN A 27 -4.29 -18.98 -4.53
C GLN A 27 -4.70 -18.30 -5.85
N TRP A 28 -5.32 -17.12 -5.76
CA TRP A 28 -5.66 -16.32 -6.94
C TRP A 28 -4.42 -16.01 -7.80
N ARG A 29 -3.32 -15.58 -7.17
CA ARG A 29 -2.06 -15.29 -7.86
C ARG A 29 -1.49 -16.56 -8.53
N SER A 30 -1.47 -17.68 -7.81
CA SER A 30 -0.97 -18.95 -8.32
C SER A 30 -1.79 -19.48 -9.50
N SER A 31 -3.09 -19.13 -9.57
CA SER A 31 -3.99 -19.53 -10.65
C SER A 31 -3.83 -18.73 -11.94
N LEU A 32 -3.02 -17.65 -11.94
CA LEU A 32 -2.76 -16.84 -13.13
C LEU A 32 -2.06 -17.68 -14.23
N PRO A 33 -2.31 -17.36 -15.52
CA PRO A 33 -1.58 -17.97 -16.63
C PRO A 33 -0.06 -17.81 -16.45
N ARG A 34 0.72 -18.83 -16.83
CA ARG A 34 2.18 -18.87 -16.65
C ARG A 34 2.88 -17.61 -17.15
N SER A 35 2.52 -17.14 -18.35
CA SER A 35 3.09 -15.93 -18.95
C SER A 35 2.93 -14.70 -18.07
N ILE A 36 1.81 -14.54 -17.37
CA ILE A 36 1.57 -13.40 -16.47
C ILE A 36 2.21 -13.65 -15.11
N ARG A 37 2.15 -14.88 -14.61
CA ARG A 37 2.63 -15.26 -13.28
C ARG A 37 4.14 -15.16 -13.16
N ASP A 38 4.88 -15.60 -14.17
CA ASP A 38 6.35 -15.56 -14.17
C ASP A 38 6.84 -14.10 -14.24
N ASP A 39 6.11 -13.24 -14.97
CA ASP A 39 6.35 -11.79 -15.01
C ASP A 39 5.92 -11.07 -13.72
N PHE A 40 5.04 -11.67 -12.92
CA PHE A 40 4.53 -11.10 -11.67
C PHE A 40 5.62 -11.03 -10.59
N ASP A 41 6.57 -11.95 -10.62
CA ASP A 41 7.74 -11.99 -9.72
C ASP A 41 8.95 -11.21 -10.27
N SER A 42 8.86 -10.72 -11.52
CA SER A 42 9.93 -9.99 -12.19
C SER A 42 9.75 -8.48 -12.04
N ASP A 43 10.77 -7.80 -11.51
CA ASP A 43 10.85 -6.34 -11.47
C ASP A 43 11.17 -5.72 -12.85
N SER A 44 11.51 -6.53 -13.85
CA SER A 44 12.22 -6.09 -15.06
C SER A 44 11.67 -6.67 -16.38
N SER A 45 10.47 -7.25 -16.39
CA SER A 45 9.91 -7.82 -17.61
C SER A 45 9.66 -6.73 -18.67
N SER A 46 10.57 -6.65 -19.64
CA SER A 46 10.39 -5.88 -20.88
C SER A 46 9.52 -6.72 -21.80
N HIS A 47 8.21 -6.48 -21.77
CA HIS A 47 7.28 -7.18 -22.66
C HIS A 47 7.34 -6.59 -24.07
N GLU A 48 7.09 -7.44 -25.08
CA GLU A 48 7.04 -7.05 -26.49
C GLU A 48 5.93 -6.03 -26.77
N HIS A 49 4.82 -6.12 -26.03
CA HIS A 49 3.68 -5.21 -26.17
C HIS A 49 3.39 -4.40 -24.90
N PRO A 50 3.17 -3.07 -25.00
CA PRO A 50 2.79 -2.23 -23.86
C PRO A 50 1.56 -2.71 -23.09
N SER A 51 0.61 -3.35 -23.77
CA SER A 51 -0.60 -3.90 -23.14
C SER A 51 -0.30 -5.00 -22.12
N GLN A 52 0.73 -5.83 -22.37
CA GLN A 52 1.17 -6.86 -21.43
C GLN A 52 1.80 -6.23 -20.19
N THR A 53 2.69 -5.24 -20.38
CA THR A 53 3.29 -4.46 -19.28
C THR A 53 2.22 -3.84 -18.39
N VAL A 54 1.18 -3.24 -18.99
CA VAL A 54 0.07 -2.66 -18.21
C VAL A 54 -0.74 -3.73 -17.50
N ALA A 55 -1.10 -4.82 -18.17
CA ALA A 55 -1.88 -5.89 -17.58
C ALA A 55 -1.18 -6.48 -16.35
N VAL A 56 0.11 -6.83 -16.48
CA VAL A 56 0.94 -7.36 -15.38
C VAL A 56 1.04 -6.33 -14.25
N ALA A 57 1.39 -5.08 -14.56
CA ALA A 57 1.51 -4.03 -13.54
C ALA A 57 0.19 -3.75 -12.81
N MET A 58 -0.96 -3.80 -13.49
CA MET A 58 -2.28 -3.63 -12.87
C MET A 58 -2.64 -4.82 -11.98
N LEU A 59 -2.33 -6.06 -12.39
CA LEU A 59 -2.57 -7.25 -11.57
C LEU A 59 -1.67 -7.25 -10.32
N GLN A 60 -0.38 -6.91 -10.47
CA GLN A 60 0.54 -6.71 -9.35
C GLN A 60 0.03 -5.62 -8.41
N THR A 61 -0.40 -4.47 -8.95
CA THR A 61 -0.98 -3.39 -8.16
C THR A 61 -2.16 -3.88 -7.34
N ARG A 62 -3.11 -4.59 -7.96
CA ARG A 62 -4.31 -5.11 -7.28
C ARG A 62 -3.96 -6.08 -6.16
N TYR A 63 -3.03 -7.00 -6.40
CA TYR A 63 -2.56 -7.94 -5.38
C TYR A 63 -1.98 -7.21 -4.17
N TRP A 64 -1.01 -6.33 -4.39
CA TRP A 64 -0.34 -5.64 -3.31
C TRP A 64 -1.26 -4.65 -2.57
N VAL A 65 -2.16 -3.96 -3.29
CA VAL A 65 -3.21 -3.14 -2.66
C VAL A 65 -4.14 -3.98 -1.80
N SER A 66 -4.49 -5.19 -2.22
CA SER A 66 -5.31 -6.11 -1.42
C SER A 66 -4.56 -6.57 -0.17
N VAL A 67 -3.28 -6.95 -0.26
CA VAL A 67 -2.45 -7.28 0.91
C VAL A 67 -2.39 -6.11 1.90
N TYR A 68 -2.23 -4.88 1.40
CA TYR A 68 -2.26 -3.68 2.24
C TYR A 68 -3.62 -3.48 2.91
N HIS A 69 -4.72 -3.62 2.18
CA HIS A 69 -6.06 -3.39 2.74
C HIS A 69 -6.50 -4.46 3.75
N ILE A 70 -6.09 -5.72 3.57
CA ILE A 70 -6.34 -6.79 4.54
C ILE A 70 -5.74 -6.42 5.90
N GLY A 71 -4.49 -5.95 5.94
CA GLY A 71 -3.84 -5.61 7.20
C GLY A 71 -4.03 -4.15 7.66
N ARG A 72 -4.72 -3.29 6.89
CA ARG A 72 -4.97 -1.89 7.27
C ARG A 72 -5.66 -1.73 8.64
N PRO A 73 -6.65 -2.55 9.03
CA PRO A 73 -7.22 -2.49 10.37
C PRO A 73 -6.17 -2.78 11.47
N PHE A 74 -5.22 -3.68 11.21
CA PHE A 74 -4.12 -3.98 12.13
C PHE A 74 -3.16 -2.80 12.25
N LEU A 75 -2.88 -2.09 11.15
CA LEU A 75 -2.11 -0.84 11.20
C LEU A 75 -2.80 0.23 12.06
N TYR A 76 -4.13 0.33 11.97
CA TYR A 76 -4.89 1.22 12.85
C TYR A 76 -4.84 0.79 14.31
N LYS A 77 -4.95 -0.51 14.60
CA LYS A 77 -4.72 -1.05 15.95
C LYS A 77 -3.33 -0.68 16.46
N ALA A 78 -2.30 -0.83 15.63
CA ALA A 78 -0.91 -0.50 15.99
C ALA A 78 -0.70 0.99 16.28
N ILE A 79 -1.49 1.88 15.68
CA ILE A 79 -1.45 3.32 15.91
C ILE A 79 -2.25 3.73 17.15
N THR A 80 -3.33 3.00 17.48
CA THR A 80 -4.32 3.43 18.49
C THR A 80 -4.23 2.68 19.82
N ASN A 81 -3.78 1.43 19.81
CA ASN A 81 -3.72 0.58 20.99
C ASN A 81 -2.52 -0.40 20.92
N THR A 82 -1.34 0.12 21.24
CA THR A 82 -0.07 -0.64 21.18
C THR A 82 0.04 -1.73 22.24
N ALA A 83 -0.69 -1.60 23.36
CA ALA A 83 -0.65 -2.55 24.48
C ALA A 83 -1.26 -3.91 24.10
N GLU A 84 -2.25 -3.93 23.20
CA GLU A 84 -2.95 -5.14 22.76
C GLU A 84 -2.35 -5.78 21.50
N LEU A 85 -1.20 -5.31 21.02
CA LEU A 85 -0.53 -5.87 19.86
C LEU A 85 0.05 -7.25 20.18
N THR A 86 -0.47 -8.26 19.48
CA THR A 86 0.08 -9.60 19.46
C THR A 86 1.20 -9.73 18.42
N PHE A 87 1.96 -10.82 18.47
CA PHE A 87 2.96 -11.13 17.45
C PHE A 87 2.31 -11.28 16.05
N GLY A 88 1.14 -11.91 15.97
CA GLY A 88 0.41 -12.06 14.71
C GLY A 88 -0.06 -10.73 14.12
N ASP A 89 -0.49 -9.78 14.97
CA ASP A 89 -0.84 -8.43 14.51
C ASP A 89 0.37 -7.73 13.88
N LEU A 90 1.54 -7.84 14.53
CA LEU A 90 2.78 -7.22 14.06
C LEU A 90 3.25 -7.81 12.72
N ASP A 91 3.11 -9.13 12.52
CA ASP A 91 3.45 -9.77 11.25
C ASP A 91 2.57 -9.26 10.10
N ILE A 92 1.25 -9.21 10.32
CA ILE A 92 0.30 -8.65 9.35
C ILE A 92 0.63 -7.19 9.05
N CYS A 93 0.94 -6.39 10.08
CA CYS A 93 1.33 -4.99 9.89
C CYS A 93 2.57 -4.85 9.00
N LYS A 94 3.62 -5.64 9.26
CA LYS A 94 4.86 -5.63 8.47
C LYS A 94 4.61 -6.02 7.01
N ARG A 95 3.83 -7.08 6.79
CA ARG A 95 3.41 -7.51 5.45
C ARG A 95 2.63 -6.41 4.73
N SER A 96 1.71 -5.74 5.41
CA SER A 96 0.93 -4.65 4.84
C SER A 96 1.75 -3.42 4.51
N MET A 97 2.72 -3.03 5.35
CA MET A 97 3.59 -1.90 5.01
C MET A 97 4.55 -2.23 3.86
N THR A 98 5.05 -3.46 3.80
CA THR A 98 5.81 -3.94 2.63
C THR A 98 4.96 -3.87 1.37
N ALA A 99 3.71 -4.31 1.44
CA ALA A 99 2.77 -4.25 0.34
C ALA A 99 2.44 -2.80 -0.07
N ALA A 100 2.34 -1.86 0.89
CA ALA A 100 2.16 -0.43 0.64
C ALA A 100 3.26 0.15 -0.26
N VAL A 101 4.51 -0.27 -0.04
CA VAL A 101 5.64 0.11 -0.89
C VAL A 101 5.55 -0.57 -2.26
N ALA A 102 5.28 -1.88 -2.29
CA ALA A 102 5.27 -2.68 -3.51
C ALA A 102 4.18 -2.28 -4.52
N TRP A 103 2.95 -2.01 -4.09
CA TRP A 103 1.87 -1.67 -5.03
C TRP A 103 2.14 -0.35 -5.75
N PHE A 104 2.73 0.64 -5.06
CA PHE A 104 3.03 1.93 -5.67
C PHE A 104 4.15 1.78 -6.71
N ALA A 105 5.17 0.97 -6.42
CA ALA A 105 6.21 0.64 -7.40
C ALA A 105 5.64 -0.06 -8.65
N ALA A 106 4.70 -0.99 -8.46
CA ALA A 106 3.98 -1.63 -9.58
C ALA A 106 3.16 -0.62 -10.39
N TYR A 107 2.38 0.22 -9.71
CA TYR A 107 1.53 1.22 -10.36
C TYR A 107 2.32 2.28 -11.14
N ARG A 108 3.51 2.67 -10.65
CA ARG A 108 4.39 3.64 -11.33
C ARG A 108 4.78 3.21 -12.75
N ARG A 109 4.82 1.90 -13.02
CA ARG A 109 5.08 1.37 -14.37
C ARG A 109 3.93 1.70 -15.33
N SER A 110 2.68 1.66 -14.86
CA SER A 110 1.49 1.94 -15.67
C SER A 110 1.28 3.42 -15.97
N ILE A 111 1.57 4.33 -15.02
CA ILE A 111 1.31 5.78 -15.21
C ILE A 111 2.26 6.48 -16.17
N ARG A 112 3.37 5.83 -16.58
CA ARG A 112 4.20 6.35 -17.67
C ARG A 112 3.41 6.44 -18.99
N MET A 113 2.25 5.79 -19.08
CA MET A 113 1.34 5.84 -20.21
C MET A 113 0.27 6.94 -20.02
N ARG A 114 0.34 8.01 -20.83
CA ARG A 114 -0.46 9.24 -20.69
C ARG A 114 -1.98 9.05 -20.63
N SER A 115 -2.52 7.96 -21.18
CA SER A 115 -3.97 7.71 -21.28
C SER A 115 -4.63 7.22 -19.98
N TYR A 116 -3.88 6.97 -18.90
CA TYR A 116 -4.37 6.37 -17.65
C TYR A 116 -4.71 7.38 -16.53
N MET A 117 -4.95 8.64 -16.88
CA MET A 117 -5.10 9.77 -15.96
C MET A 117 -6.24 9.61 -14.92
N HIS A 118 -7.25 8.79 -15.20
CA HIS A 118 -8.38 8.52 -14.32
C HIS A 118 -8.01 7.73 -13.04
N LEU A 119 -6.87 7.04 -13.02
CA LEU A 119 -6.40 6.32 -11.83
C LEU A 119 -5.61 7.22 -10.86
N ILE A 120 -5.20 8.42 -11.30
CA ILE A 120 -4.38 9.33 -10.49
C ILE A 120 -5.09 9.73 -9.20
N PHE A 121 -6.38 10.08 -9.26
CA PHE A 121 -7.13 10.46 -8.06
C PHE A 121 -7.24 9.30 -7.07
N PHE A 122 -7.53 8.10 -7.57
CA PHE A 122 -7.55 6.89 -6.74
C PHE A 122 -6.21 6.72 -6.02
N VAL A 123 -5.09 6.81 -6.75
CA VAL A 123 -3.75 6.64 -6.17
C VAL A 123 -3.40 7.72 -5.17
N CYS A 124 -3.63 8.99 -5.47
CA CYS A 124 -3.36 10.08 -4.53
C CYS A 124 -4.16 9.90 -3.22
N SER A 125 -5.42 9.45 -3.30
CA SER A 125 -6.23 9.20 -2.10
C SER A 125 -5.68 8.05 -1.24
N GLN A 126 -5.14 6.99 -1.86
CA GLN A 126 -4.50 5.90 -1.13
C GLN A 126 -3.16 6.32 -0.52
N LEU A 127 -2.34 7.07 -1.28
CA LEU A 127 -1.04 7.54 -0.83
C LEU A 127 -1.15 8.47 0.37
N LEU A 128 -2.14 9.39 0.41
CA LEU A 128 -2.35 10.24 1.58
C LEU A 128 -2.45 9.41 2.87
N GLY A 129 -3.33 8.41 2.88
CA GLY A 129 -3.52 7.55 4.05
C GLY A 129 -2.24 6.78 4.43
N GLN A 130 -1.53 6.24 3.45
CA GLN A 130 -0.30 5.48 3.67
C GLN A 130 0.85 6.36 4.18
N LEU A 131 0.99 7.58 3.65
CA LEU A 131 1.99 8.55 4.12
C LEU A 131 1.74 8.95 5.58
N LEU A 132 0.48 9.20 5.96
CA LEU A 132 0.10 9.52 7.33
C LEU A 132 0.36 8.35 8.30
N ILE A 133 -0.03 7.14 7.92
CA ILE A 133 0.24 5.92 8.69
C ILE A 133 1.76 5.75 8.88
N THR A 134 2.54 5.86 7.80
CA THR A 134 4.00 5.71 7.85
C THR A 134 4.64 6.74 8.77
N HIS A 135 4.22 8.01 8.68
CA HIS A 135 4.71 9.07 9.57
C HIS A 135 4.43 8.76 11.05
N HIS A 136 3.23 8.28 11.37
CA HIS A 136 2.88 7.91 12.74
C HIS A 136 3.71 6.71 13.24
N LEU A 137 3.85 5.66 12.42
CA LEU A 137 4.63 4.49 12.79
C LEU A 137 6.11 4.83 13.04
N ARG A 138 6.69 5.73 12.24
CA ARG A 138 8.08 6.19 12.42
C ARG A 138 8.30 7.00 13.69
N SER A 139 7.30 7.76 14.11
CA SER A 139 7.36 8.62 15.31
C SER A 139 6.86 7.92 16.58
N ALA A 140 6.46 6.65 16.49
CA ALA A 140 5.99 5.87 17.62
C ALA A 140 7.10 5.67 18.66
N THR A 141 6.73 5.69 19.95
CA THR A 141 7.65 5.41 21.06
C THR A 141 7.88 3.93 21.29
N ASP A 142 6.98 3.05 20.83
CA ASP A 142 7.09 1.60 20.92
C ASP A 142 7.95 1.04 19.76
N ASP A 143 9.08 0.44 20.10
CA ASP A 143 10.04 -0.16 19.14
C ASP A 143 9.40 -1.22 18.26
N ARG A 144 8.42 -1.98 18.78
CA ARG A 144 7.70 -3.00 18.01
C ARG A 144 6.90 -2.33 16.89
N VAL A 145 6.29 -1.19 17.17
CA VAL A 145 5.52 -0.40 16.20
C VAL A 145 6.44 0.26 15.19
N ARG A 146 7.57 0.83 15.63
CA ARG A 146 8.58 1.37 14.70
C ARG A 146 9.10 0.30 13.73
N SER A 147 9.28 -0.93 14.21
CA SER A 147 9.74 -2.07 13.39
C SER A 147 8.76 -2.52 12.30
N ILE A 148 7.52 -2.01 12.30
CA ILE A 148 6.53 -2.27 11.23
C ILE A 148 6.96 -1.61 9.92
N VAL A 149 7.66 -0.47 10.01
CA VAL A 149 8.10 0.30 8.86
C VAL A 149 9.24 -0.47 8.18
N PRO A 150 9.14 -0.78 6.87
CA PRO A 150 10.18 -1.53 6.17
C PRO A 150 11.43 -0.68 5.96
N ASP A 151 12.57 -1.37 5.80
CA ASP A 151 13.82 -0.71 5.43
C ASP A 151 13.70 -0.03 4.05
N GLY A 152 14.38 1.10 3.88
CA GLY A 152 14.35 1.85 2.61
C GLY A 152 13.03 2.57 2.32
N VAL A 153 12.11 2.68 3.30
CA VAL A 153 10.83 3.38 3.13
C VAL A 153 10.99 4.84 2.71
N ASP A 154 12.13 5.47 3.00
CA ASP A 154 12.40 6.87 2.69
C ASP A 154 12.35 7.13 1.18
N ASP A 155 12.92 6.24 0.36
CA ASP A 155 12.87 6.38 -1.10
C ASP A 155 11.43 6.32 -1.62
N TRP A 156 10.61 5.44 -1.02
CA TRP A 156 9.19 5.35 -1.34
C TRP A 156 8.43 6.60 -0.88
N LEU A 157 8.70 7.12 0.32
CA LEU A 157 8.08 8.35 0.85
C LEU A 157 8.35 9.53 -0.09
N HIS A 158 9.60 9.71 -0.50
CA HIS A 158 10.00 10.74 -1.45
C HIS A 158 9.27 10.58 -2.78
N ALA A 159 9.30 9.39 -3.37
CA ALA A 159 8.65 9.13 -4.65
C ALA A 159 7.13 9.31 -4.62
N ALA A 160 6.47 8.86 -3.55
CA ALA A 160 5.03 8.99 -3.37
C ALA A 160 4.63 10.45 -3.18
N PHE A 161 5.40 11.19 -2.36
CA PHE A 161 5.10 12.59 -2.09
C PHE A 161 5.32 13.47 -3.32
N ASP A 162 6.40 13.26 -4.08
CA ASP A 162 6.66 14.00 -5.32
C ASP A 162 5.62 13.71 -6.41
N PHE A 163 5.12 12.47 -6.49
CA PHE A 163 3.99 12.15 -7.36
C PHE A 163 2.74 12.95 -6.99
N MET A 164 2.42 13.06 -5.69
CA MET A 164 1.30 13.88 -5.22
C MET A 164 1.52 15.37 -5.50
N LYS A 165 2.73 15.92 -5.29
CA LYS A 165 3.07 17.32 -5.62
C LYS A 165 2.88 17.62 -7.11
N THR A 166 3.32 16.72 -7.99
CA THR A 166 3.15 16.87 -9.44
C THR A 166 1.66 16.91 -9.81
N THR A 167 0.87 16.03 -9.19
CA THR A 167 -0.58 15.97 -9.40
C THR A 167 -1.33 17.19 -8.86
N ALA A 168 -0.86 17.77 -7.75
CA ALA A 168 -1.46 18.93 -7.11
C ALA A 168 -1.54 20.17 -8.02
N LEU A 169 -0.64 20.30 -8.98
CA LEU A 169 -0.64 21.41 -9.96
C LEU A 169 -1.94 21.48 -10.77
N CYS A 170 -2.61 20.35 -10.95
CA CYS A 170 -3.81 20.22 -11.78
C CYS A 170 -5.04 19.78 -10.98
N ASN A 171 -4.93 19.55 -9.67
CA ASN A 171 -6.03 19.07 -8.83
C ASN A 171 -6.06 19.75 -7.45
N PRO A 172 -7.09 20.55 -7.12
CA PRO A 172 -7.16 21.32 -5.88
C PRO A 172 -7.32 20.46 -4.62
N THR A 173 -7.96 19.29 -4.73
CA THR A 173 -8.09 18.34 -3.61
C THR A 173 -6.72 17.79 -3.24
N VAL A 174 -5.98 17.28 -4.23
CA VAL A 174 -4.61 16.78 -4.01
C VAL A 174 -3.68 17.90 -3.53
N ALA A 175 -3.87 19.13 -4.00
CA ALA A 175 -3.12 20.28 -3.50
C ALA A 175 -3.36 20.55 -2.00
N ARG A 176 -4.58 20.32 -1.50
CA ARG A 176 -4.87 20.40 -0.06
C ARG A 176 -4.14 19.31 0.72
N ASP A 177 -4.16 18.09 0.20
CA ASP A 177 -3.50 16.94 0.82
C ASP A 177 -1.99 17.15 0.90
N VAL A 178 -1.37 17.63 -0.19
CA VAL A 178 0.04 17.99 -0.22
C VAL A 178 0.38 19.07 0.80
N ARG A 179 -0.45 20.12 0.96
CA ARG A 179 -0.21 21.15 2.00
C ARG A 179 -0.23 20.57 3.41
N MET A 180 -1.10 19.59 3.68
CA MET A 180 -1.14 18.91 4.97
C MET A 180 0.13 18.07 5.19
N LEU A 181 0.49 17.26 4.19
CA LEU A 181 1.70 16.42 4.23
C LEU A 181 2.97 17.25 4.37
N SER A 182 3.11 18.37 3.64
CA SER A 182 4.26 19.27 3.74
C SER A 182 4.47 19.82 5.15
N LYS A 183 3.41 20.03 5.93
CA LYS A 183 3.54 20.47 7.32
C LYS A 183 4.08 19.35 8.21
N LEU A 184 3.57 18.13 8.04
CA LEU A 184 3.96 16.96 8.84
C LEU A 184 5.40 16.51 8.56
N PHE A 185 5.76 16.39 7.28
CA PHE A 185 7.11 16.02 6.85
C PHE A 185 8.09 17.21 6.86
N GLY A 186 7.59 18.44 6.92
CA GLY A 186 8.42 19.63 7.15
C GLY A 186 8.90 19.75 8.60
N SER A 187 8.12 19.25 9.57
CA SER A 187 8.52 19.15 10.98
C SER A 187 9.35 17.90 11.31
N ALA A 188 9.20 16.85 10.50
CA ALA A 188 9.98 15.62 10.58
C ALA A 188 10.73 15.46 9.27
N SER A 189 11.92 16.07 9.18
CA SER A 189 12.78 16.06 7.99
C SER A 189 12.77 14.70 7.29
N LEU A 190 12.26 14.69 6.05
CA LEU A 190 12.57 13.68 5.06
C LEU A 190 14.05 13.76 4.68
#